data_AF-A0A835LD62-F1
#
_entry.id   AF-A0A835LD62-F1
#
_cell.length_a   1.000
_cell.length_b   1.000
_cell.length_c   1.000
_cell.angle_alpha   90.00
_cell.angle_beta   90.00
_cell.angle_gamma   90.00
#
_symmetry.space_group_name_H-M   'P 1'
#
loop_
_entity.id
_entity.type
_entity.pdbx_description
1 polymer ?
#
loop_
_entity_poly.entity_id
_entity_poly.type
_entity_poly.pdbx_seq_one_letter_code
_entity_poly.pdbx_strand_id
1 'polypeptide(L)'
;MGLPQLQTCCFIFDLKTGCIIMGSINAVLSFTLLSLMIVLAAEVGAIDAEVIYAGDVEMQAGITGLYAMSIILVFMFLIKFLFDVVFVYGVSTERPIIIKAYMIMWIVFFLLSMFIFFLNVSNISVGTICTELVYIAHNVYTILLCHSFYKQLNTREEV
;
A
#
# COMPACT_ATOMS: atom_id res chain seq x y z
N MET A 1 20.83 -14.07 13.32
CA MET A 1 19.74 -13.79 14.29
C MET A 1 18.50 -13.47 13.49
N GLY A 2 17.42 -14.26 13.61
CA GLY A 2 16.22 -14.10 12.79
C GLY A 2 15.30 -12.98 13.29
N LEU A 3 14.43 -12.46 12.43
CA LEU A 3 13.37 -11.52 12.84
C LEU A 3 12.50 -12.14 13.96
N PRO A 4 12.00 -11.33 14.92
CA PRO A 4 11.14 -11.81 15.99
C PRO A 4 9.87 -12.45 15.42
N GLN A 5 9.49 -13.61 15.96
CA GLN A 5 8.29 -14.32 15.55
C GLN A 5 7.12 -13.95 16.46
N LEU A 6 5.98 -13.61 15.86
CA LEU A 6 4.72 -13.44 16.56
C LEU A 6 4.03 -14.80 16.69
N GLN A 7 3.63 -15.17 17.91
CA GLN A 7 2.85 -16.40 18.16
C GLN A 7 1.34 -16.19 17.91
N THR A 8 0.87 -14.95 18.03
CA THR A 8 -0.54 -14.54 17.87
C THR A 8 -0.61 -13.14 17.28
N CYS A 9 -1.61 -12.87 16.44
CA CYS A 9 -1.96 -11.51 16.01
C CYS A 9 -2.73 -10.80 17.12
N CYS A 10 -2.33 -9.56 17.45
CA CYS A 10 -2.95 -8.75 18.51
C CYS A 10 -3.21 -9.50 19.83
N PHE A 11 -2.32 -10.44 20.20
CA PHE A 11 -2.40 -11.30 21.41
C PHE A 11 -3.59 -12.26 21.53
N ILE A 12 -4.58 -12.18 20.63
CA ILE A 12 -5.86 -12.91 20.77
C ILE A 12 -6.15 -13.79 19.54
N PHE A 13 -5.70 -13.39 18.35
CA PHE A 13 -6.07 -14.04 17.11
C PHE A 13 -4.99 -15.01 16.61
N ASP A 14 -5.42 -16.13 16.04
CA ASP A 14 -4.57 -17.02 15.26
C ASP A 14 -3.88 -16.25 14.12
N LEU A 15 -2.65 -16.63 13.80
CA LEU A 15 -1.84 -15.97 12.77
C LEU A 15 -2.53 -15.93 11.41
N LYS A 16 -3.21 -17.02 11.03
CA LYS A 16 -3.99 -17.08 9.78
C LYS A 16 -5.10 -16.02 9.75
N THR A 17 -5.90 -15.98 10.82
CA THR A 17 -7.00 -15.01 10.97
C THR A 17 -6.47 -13.58 11.01
N GLY A 18 -5.35 -13.34 11.69
CA GLY A 18 -4.67 -12.06 11.72
C GLY A 18 -4.18 -11.60 10.34
N CYS A 19 -3.56 -12.49 9.56
CA CYS A 19 -3.15 -12.20 8.17
C CYS A 19 -4.36 -11.86 7.29
N ILE A 20 -5.47 -12.59 7.43
CA ILE A 20 -6.69 -12.34 6.66
C ILE A 20 -7.29 -10.99 7.05
N ILE A 21 -7.41 -10.68 8.34
CA ILE A 21 -7.96 -9.40 8.81
C ILE A 21 -7.10 -8.24 8.32
N MET A 22 -5.77 -8.28 8.52
CA MET A 22 -4.90 -7.19 8.09
C MET A 22 -4.84 -7.04 6.57
N GLY A 23 -4.80 -8.16 5.83
CA GLY A 23 -4.91 -8.14 4.37
C GLY A 23 -6.23 -7.54 3.89
N SER A 24 -7.35 -7.86 4.57
CA SER A 24 -8.67 -7.32 4.24
C SER A 24 -8.76 -5.82 4.53
N ILE A 25 -8.24 -5.36 5.67
CA ILE A 25 -8.18 -3.94 6.02
C ILE A 25 -7.36 -3.19 4.96
N ASN A 26 -6.18 -3.72 4.59
CA ASN A 26 -5.36 -3.12 3.53
C ASN A 26 -6.08 -3.10 2.18
N ALA A 27 -6.80 -4.16 1.80
CA ALA A 27 -7.57 -4.19 0.56
C ALA A 27 -8.68 -3.13 0.55
N VAL A 28 -9.42 -2.96 1.66
CA VAL A 28 -10.47 -1.94 1.78
C VAL A 28 -9.89 -0.53 1.73
N LEU A 29 -8.77 -0.28 2.44
CA LEU A 29 -8.08 1.02 2.40
C LEU A 29 -7.56 1.33 0.99
N SER A 30 -6.91 0.36 0.34
CA SER A 30 -6.41 0.49 -1.04
C SER A 30 -7.55 0.75 -2.03
N PHE A 31 -8.70 0.08 -1.87
CA PHE A 31 -9.88 0.32 -2.70
C PHE A 31 -10.48 1.72 -2.48
N THR A 32 -10.57 2.14 -1.22
CA THR A 32 -11.06 3.49 -0.88
C THR A 32 -10.17 4.56 -1.49
N LEU A 33 -8.84 4.44 -1.34
CA LEU A 33 -7.88 5.34 -1.95
C LEU A 33 -7.93 5.32 -3.48
N LEU A 34 -8.09 4.15 -4.10
CA LEU A 34 -8.28 4.02 -5.54
C LEU A 34 -9.52 4.82 -6.01
N SER A 35 -10.66 4.67 -5.32
CA SER A 35 -11.88 5.38 -5.68
C SER A 35 -11.72 6.90 -5.57
N LEU A 36 -11.04 7.38 -4.52
CA LEU A 36 -10.74 8.80 -4.34
C LEU A 36 -9.81 9.32 -5.44
N MET A 37 -8.79 8.54 -5.81
CA MET A 37 -7.86 8.93 -6.88
C MET A 37 -8.52 8.97 -8.26
N ILE A 38 -9.49 8.08 -8.54
CA ILE A 38 -10.26 8.13 -9.78
C ILE A 38 -11.09 9.41 -9.85
N VAL A 39 -11.76 9.79 -8.76
CA VAL A 39 -12.52 11.05 -8.69
C VAL A 39 -11.59 12.25 -8.90
N LEU A 40 -10.45 12.27 -8.22
CA LEU A 40 -9.48 13.35 -8.33
C LEU A 40 -8.88 13.46 -9.75
N ALA A 41 -8.59 12.33 -10.40
CA ALA A 41 -8.14 12.32 -11.79
C ALA A 41 -9.23 12.85 -12.76
N ALA A 42 -10.49 12.51 -12.52
CA ALA A 42 -11.61 13.02 -13.33
C ALA A 42 -11.80 14.53 -13.16
N GLU A 43 -11.69 15.06 -11.94
CA GLU A 43 -11.75 16.50 -11.66
C GLU A 43 -10.59 17.25 -12.32
N VAL A 44 -9.36 16.75 -12.19
CA VAL A 44 -8.19 17.37 -12.83
C VAL A 44 -8.31 17.33 -14.35
N GLY A 45 -8.85 16.24 -14.93
CA GLY A 45 -9.10 16.15 -16.36
C GLY A 45 -10.15 17.13 -16.88
N ALA A 46 -11.18 17.43 -16.07
CA ALA A 46 -12.17 18.45 -16.40
C ALA A 46 -11.54 19.86 -16.41
N ILE A 47 -10.68 20.16 -15.43
CA ILE A 47 -9.97 21.44 -15.35
C ILE A 47 -8.99 21.58 -16.53
N ASP A 48 -8.25 20.53 -16.88
CA ASP A 48 -7.34 20.53 -18.04
C ASP A 48 -8.08 20.90 -19.33
N ALA A 49 -9.28 20.35 -19.54
CA ALA A 49 -10.11 20.69 -20.69
C ALA A 49 -10.51 22.17 -20.71
N GLU A 50 -10.95 22.74 -19.58
CA GLU A 50 -11.30 24.16 -19.48
C GLU A 50 -10.11 25.09 -19.76
N VAL A 51 -8.92 24.72 -19.27
CA VAL A 51 -7.69 25.49 -19.46
C VAL A 51 -7.21 25.44 -20.91
N ILE A 52 -7.38 24.30 -21.59
CA ILE A 52 -7.14 24.18 -23.04
C ILE A 52 -8.05 25.16 -23.81
N TYR A 53 -9.32 25.31 -23.43
CA TYR A 53 -10.23 26.29 -24.05
C TYR A 53 -9.84 27.75 -23.75
N ALA A 54 -9.29 28.03 -22.57
CA ALA A 54 -8.87 29.37 -22.18
C ALA A 54 -7.57 29.84 -22.90
N GLY A 55 -6.78 28.92 -23.45
CA GLY A 55 -5.59 29.23 -24.26
C GLY A 55 -4.37 29.72 -23.46
N ASP A 56 -4.35 29.51 -22.13
CA ASP A 56 -3.20 29.84 -21.28
C ASP A 56 -2.17 28.71 -21.31
N VAL A 57 -1.11 28.90 -22.10
CA VAL A 57 -0.08 27.90 -22.38
C VAL A 57 0.77 27.56 -21.14
N GLU A 58 0.98 28.51 -20.23
CA GLU A 58 1.79 28.30 -19.03
C GLU A 58 1.02 27.49 -17.97
N MET A 59 -0.25 27.84 -17.77
CA MET A 59 -1.15 27.09 -16.88
C MET A 59 -1.47 25.69 -17.43
N GLN A 60 -1.59 25.55 -18.75
CA GLN A 60 -1.84 24.26 -19.41
C GLN A 60 -0.73 23.25 -19.15
N ALA A 61 0.55 23.64 -19.28
CA ALA A 61 1.66 22.71 -19.10
C ALA A 61 1.70 22.10 -17.68
N GLY A 62 1.40 22.90 -16.66
CA GLY A 62 1.34 22.44 -15.27
C GLY A 62 0.19 21.47 -15.00
N ILE A 63 -0.99 21.77 -15.52
CA ILE A 63 -2.21 20.97 -15.27
C ILE A 63 -2.18 19.66 -16.06
N THR A 64 -1.75 19.68 -17.32
CA THR A 64 -1.57 18.46 -18.11
C THR A 64 -0.57 17.51 -17.45
N GLY A 65 0.51 18.04 -16.86
CA GLY A 65 1.46 17.25 -16.07
C GLY A 65 0.83 16.63 -14.83
N LEU A 66 0.03 17.41 -14.08
CA LEU A 66 -0.72 16.92 -12.93
C LEU A 66 -1.74 15.84 -13.30
N TYR A 67 -2.44 16.01 -14.43
CA TYR A 67 -3.38 15.03 -14.97
C TYR A 67 -2.68 13.69 -15.29
N ALA A 68 -1.54 13.74 -16.01
CA ALA A 68 -0.76 12.54 -16.31
C ALA A 68 -0.29 11.83 -15.04
N MET A 69 0.19 12.57 -14.03
CA MET A 69 0.58 11.99 -12.74
C MET A 69 -0.61 11.36 -11.99
N SER A 70 -1.78 12.00 -12.03
CA SER A 70 -2.99 11.46 -11.40
C SER A 70 -3.41 10.12 -12.01
N ILE A 71 -3.32 9.96 -13.34
CA ILE A 71 -3.59 8.70 -14.04
C ILE A 71 -2.60 7.61 -13.62
N ILE A 72 -1.31 7.93 -13.55
CA ILE A 72 -0.28 6.98 -13.12
C ILE A 72 -0.56 6.48 -11.70
N LEU A 73 -0.95 7.38 -10.79
CA LEU A 73 -1.32 7.02 -9.43
C LEU A 73 -2.54 6.10 -9.39
N VAL A 74 -3.57 6.35 -10.20
CA VAL A 74 -4.74 5.46 -10.31
C VAL A 74 -4.33 4.03 -10.67
N PHE A 75 -3.48 3.87 -11.68
CA PHE A 75 -2.98 2.53 -12.06
C PHE A 75 -2.13 1.90 -10.95
N MET A 76 -1.29 2.67 -10.26
CA MET A 76 -0.48 2.18 -9.15
C MET A 76 -1.36 1.66 -8.00
N PHE A 77 -2.41 2.40 -7.63
CA PHE A 77 -3.36 1.97 -6.60
C PHE A 77 -4.22 0.79 -7.03
N LEU A 78 -4.57 0.68 -8.31
CA LEU A 78 -5.27 -0.48 -8.85
C LEU A 78 -4.42 -1.75 -8.72
N ILE A 79 -3.16 -1.68 -9.13
CA ILE A 79 -2.21 -2.80 -8.99
C ILE A 79 -2.05 -3.17 -7.51
N LYS A 80 -1.90 -2.17 -6.63
CA LYS A 80 -1.82 -2.39 -5.19
C LYS A 80 -3.05 -3.12 -4.65
N PHE A 81 -4.25 -2.68 -5.01
CA PHE A 81 -5.50 -3.32 -4.61
C PHE A 81 -5.56 -4.79 -5.05
N LEU A 82 -5.19 -5.08 -6.30
CA LEU A 82 -5.15 -6.46 -6.80
C LEU A 82 -4.17 -7.33 -6.00
N PHE A 83 -2.98 -6.81 -5.67
CA PHE A 83 -2.03 -7.54 -4.83
C PHE A 83 -2.56 -7.79 -3.42
N ASP A 84 -3.25 -6.84 -2.81
CA ASP A 84 -3.85 -7.00 -1.48
C ASP A 84 -4.95 -8.09 -1.49
N VAL A 85 -5.76 -8.16 -2.55
CA VAL A 85 -6.76 -9.23 -2.73
C VAL A 85 -6.10 -10.60 -2.96
N VAL A 86 -5.08 -10.66 -3.83
CA VAL A 86 -4.32 -11.89 -4.10
C VAL A 86 -3.62 -12.39 -2.83
N PHE A 87 -3.16 -11.48 -1.98
CA PHE A 87 -2.58 -11.84 -0.70
C PHE A 87 -3.60 -12.49 0.24
N VAL A 88 -4.80 -11.90 0.41
CA VAL A 88 -5.87 -12.50 1.22
C VAL A 88 -6.24 -13.89 0.71
N TYR A 89 -6.30 -14.07 -0.61
CA TYR A 89 -6.51 -15.37 -1.23
C TYR A 89 -5.34 -16.35 -0.95
N GLY A 90 -4.09 -15.89 -1.07
CA GLY A 90 -2.88 -16.68 -0.80
C GLY A 90 -2.79 -17.15 0.66
N VAL A 91 -3.21 -16.32 1.61
CA VAL A 91 -3.31 -16.69 3.03
C VAL A 91 -4.44 -17.69 3.27
N SER A 92 -5.60 -17.47 2.64
CA SER A 92 -6.76 -18.35 2.80
C SER A 92 -6.51 -19.75 2.25
N THR A 93 -5.80 -19.83 1.12
CA THR A 93 -5.41 -21.08 0.44
C THR A 93 -4.07 -21.65 0.92
N GLU A 94 -3.44 -21.04 1.93
CA GLU A 94 -2.17 -21.47 2.51
C GLU A 94 -1.09 -21.70 1.44
N ARG A 95 -0.96 -20.77 0.48
CA ARG A 95 0.03 -20.85 -0.60
C ARG A 95 1.29 -20.05 -0.21
N PRO A 96 2.38 -20.69 0.25
CA PRO A 96 3.55 -19.98 0.78
C PRO A 96 4.25 -19.11 -0.28
N ILE A 97 4.19 -19.52 -1.56
CA ILE A 97 4.77 -18.76 -2.68
C ILE A 97 4.12 -17.37 -2.83
N ILE A 98 2.80 -17.29 -2.73
CA ILE A 98 2.04 -16.04 -2.88
C ILE A 98 2.36 -15.10 -1.70
N ILE A 99 2.40 -15.66 -0.49
CA ILE A 99 2.71 -14.92 0.74
C ILE A 99 4.13 -14.35 0.69
N LYS A 100 5.10 -15.14 0.22
CA LYS A 100 6.49 -14.71 0.05
C LYS A 100 6.62 -13.59 -0.97
N ALA A 101 5.97 -13.72 -2.13
CA ALA A 101 5.99 -12.70 -3.18
C ALA A 101 5.41 -11.37 -2.67
N TYR A 102 4.28 -11.42 -1.96
CA TYR A 102 3.66 -10.25 -1.35
C TYR A 102 4.58 -9.60 -0.29
N MET A 103 5.25 -10.39 0.54
CA MET A 103 6.19 -9.88 1.55
C MET A 103 7.36 -9.13 0.91
N ILE A 104 7.97 -9.67 -0.15
CA ILE A 104 9.07 -9.01 -0.87
C ILE A 104 8.61 -7.68 -1.47
N MET A 105 7.45 -7.68 -2.13
CA MET A 105 6.86 -6.47 -2.70
C MET A 105 6.63 -5.41 -1.62
N TRP A 106 6.04 -5.79 -0.48
CA TRP A 106 5.81 -4.86 0.63
C TRP A 106 7.08 -4.29 1.25
N ILE A 107 8.15 -5.08 1.36
CA ILE A 107 9.45 -4.59 1.85
C ILE A 107 10.01 -3.51 0.91
N VAL A 108 9.88 -3.70 -0.41
CA VAL A 108 10.33 -2.70 -1.39
C VAL A 108 9.53 -1.40 -1.26
N PHE A 109 8.20 -1.49 -1.18
CA PHE A 109 7.35 -0.31 -0.99
C PHE A 109 7.62 0.39 0.35
N PHE A 110 7.84 -0.39 1.42
CA PHE A 110 8.19 0.15 2.73
C PHE A 110 9.50 0.94 2.68
N LEU A 111 10.56 0.39 2.07
CA LEU A 111 11.84 1.08 1.94
C LEU A 111 11.72 2.35 1.10
N LEU A 112 11.00 2.27 -0.03
CA LEU A 112 10.77 3.43 -0.90
C LEU A 112 10.02 4.55 -0.16
N SER A 113 8.95 4.19 0.58
CA SER A 113 8.19 5.12 1.42
C SER A 113 9.07 5.77 2.48
N MET A 114 9.98 5.01 3.10
CA MET A 114 10.88 5.52 4.12
C MET A 114 11.87 6.54 3.55
N PHE A 115 12.44 6.28 2.36
CA PHE A 115 13.33 7.23 1.68
C PHE A 115 12.60 8.54 1.33
N ILE A 116 11.40 8.45 0.77
CA ILE A 116 10.58 9.63 0.42
C ILE A 116 10.26 10.44 1.69
N PHE A 117 9.90 9.77 2.78
CA PHE A 117 9.62 10.43 4.05
C PHE A 117 10.83 11.23 4.55
N PHE A 118 12.03 10.63 4.62
CA PHE A 118 13.23 11.35 5.07
C PHE A 118 13.62 12.50 4.16
N LEU A 119 13.42 12.37 2.84
CA LEU A 119 13.71 13.44 1.89
C LEU A 119 12.77 14.65 2.05
N ASN A 120 11.55 14.43 2.52
CA ASN A 120 10.53 15.47 2.60
C ASN A 120 10.19 15.92 4.03
N VAL A 121 10.78 15.30 5.06
CA VAL A 121 10.45 15.56 6.47
C VAL A 121 10.56 17.03 6.88
N SER A 122 11.47 17.80 6.26
CA SER A 122 11.66 19.23 6.54
C SER A 122 10.61 20.14 5.90
N ASN A 123 9.89 19.68 4.88
CA ASN A 123 8.91 20.46 4.12
C ASN A 123 7.46 20.05 4.40
N ILE A 124 7.25 19.10 5.31
CA ILE A 124 5.95 18.48 5.58
C ILE A 124 5.38 19.00 6.91
N SER A 125 4.05 19.18 6.95
CA SER A 125 3.34 19.57 8.17
C SER A 125 3.46 18.52 9.28
N VAL A 126 3.44 18.95 10.55
CA VAL A 126 3.52 18.05 11.71
C VAL A 126 2.42 16.98 11.67
N GLY A 127 1.21 17.34 11.23
CA GLY A 127 0.10 16.40 11.10
C GLY A 127 0.39 15.28 10.10
N THR A 128 0.94 15.62 8.93
CA THR A 128 1.33 14.65 7.92
C THR A 128 2.47 13.75 8.41
N ILE A 129 3.43 14.29 9.16
CA ILE A 129 4.51 13.49 9.79
C ILE A 129 3.93 12.42 10.72
N CYS A 130 2.96 12.77 11.56
CA CYS A 130 2.30 11.80 12.44
C CYS A 130 1.59 10.70 11.66
N THR A 131 0.87 11.04 10.59
CA THR A 131 0.17 10.07 9.74
C THR A 131 1.14 9.11 9.05
N GLU A 132 2.26 9.63 8.55
CA GLU A 132 3.32 8.81 7.93
C GLU A 132 3.96 7.84 8.93
N LEU A 133 4.20 8.28 10.18
CA LEU A 133 4.72 7.39 11.23
C LEU A 133 3.75 6.24 11.55
N VAL A 134 2.44 6.52 11.62
CA VAL A 134 1.42 5.49 11.81
C VAL A 134 1.39 4.53 10.64
N TYR A 135 1.50 5.03 9.40
CA TYR A 135 1.56 4.21 8.20
C TYR A 135 2.80 3.29 8.21
N ILE A 136 3.98 3.83 8.53
CA ILE A 136 5.22 3.06 8.68
C ILE A 136 5.06 1.96 9.74
N ALA A 137 4.49 2.28 10.91
CA ALA A 137 4.27 1.30 11.97
C ALA A 137 3.33 0.17 11.53
N HIS A 138 2.23 0.51 10.85
CA HIS A 138 1.27 -0.46 10.30
C HIS A 138 1.92 -1.38 9.26
N ASN A 139 2.80 -0.84 8.42
CA ASN A 139 3.53 -1.62 7.41
C ASN A 139 4.51 -2.60 8.04
N VAL A 140 5.30 -2.14 9.03
CA VAL A 140 6.22 -3.01 9.77
C VAL A 140 5.45 -4.14 10.46
N TYR A 141 4.31 -3.82 11.08
CA TYR A 141 3.47 -4.82 11.74
C TYR A 141 2.95 -5.86 10.74
N THR A 142 2.45 -5.42 9.59
CA THR A 142 1.96 -6.30 8.52
C THR A 142 3.07 -7.22 8.01
N ILE A 143 4.28 -6.70 7.78
CA ILE A 143 5.44 -7.49 7.35
C ILE A 143 5.81 -8.57 8.38
N LEU A 144 5.89 -8.20 9.67
CA LEU A 144 6.23 -9.14 10.74
C LEU A 144 5.21 -10.26 10.87
N LEU A 145 3.93 -9.92 10.70
CA LEU A 145 2.83 -10.87 10.79
C LEU A 145 2.86 -11.85 9.61
N CYS A 146 3.03 -11.35 8.38
CA CYS A 146 3.23 -12.17 7.18
C CYS A 146 4.44 -13.10 7.28
N HIS A 147 5.58 -12.59 7.76
CA HIS A 147 6.79 -13.38 7.97
C HIS A 147 6.58 -14.50 8.98
N SER A 148 5.89 -14.20 10.09
CA SER A 148 5.59 -15.18 11.13
C SER A 148 4.67 -16.29 10.61
N PHE A 149 3.65 -15.95 9.82
CA PHE A 149 2.75 -16.92 9.19
C PHE A 149 3.43 -17.76 8.11
N TYR A 150 4.25 -17.14 7.25
CA TYR A 150 5.04 -17.85 6.25
C TYR A 150 5.94 -18.91 6.91
N LYS A 151 6.63 -18.55 7.99
CA LYS A 151 7.49 -19.49 8.71
C LYS A 151 6.70 -20.62 9.38
N GLN A 152 5.52 -20.32 9.95
CA GLN A 152 4.64 -21.33 10.52
C GLN A 152 4.16 -22.35 9.45
N LEU A 153 3.88 -21.87 8.24
CA LEU A 153 3.48 -22.72 7.13
C LEU A 153 4.61 -23.65 6.69
N ASN A 154 5.82 -23.11 6.52
CA ASN A 154 6.98 -23.87 6.08
C ASN A 154 7.41 -24.94 7.10
N THR A 155 7.25 -24.67 8.41
CA THR A 155 7.52 -25.67 9.45
C THR A 155 6.47 -26.79 9.50
N ARG A 156 5.24 -26.55 9.01
CA ARG A 156 4.20 -27.59 8.91
C ARG A 156 4.40 -28.52 7.71
N GLU A 157 4.99 -28.03 6.63
CA GLU A 157 5.30 -28.84 5.43
C GLU A 157 6.54 -29.73 5.60
N GLU A 158 7.38 -29.48 6.61
CA GLU A 158 8.59 -30.27 6.93
C GLU A 158 8.31 -31.48 7.86
N VAL A 159 7.04 -31.79 8.18
CA VAL A 159 6.62 -32.93 9.01
C VAL A 159 5.86 -33.97 8.20
#